data_AF-A0A7K2TSY6-F1
#
_entry.id   AF-A0A7K2TSY6-F1
#
_cell.length_a   1.000
_cell.length_b   1.000
_cell.length_c   1.000
_cell.angle_alpha   90.00
_cell.angle_beta   90.00
_cell.angle_gamma   90.00
#
_symmetry.space_group_name_H-M   'P 1'
#
loop_
_entity.id
_entity.type
_entity.pdbx_description
1 polymer ?
#
loop_
_entity_poly.entity_id
_entity_poly.type
_entity_poly.pdbx_seq_one_letter_code
_entity_poly.pdbx_strand_id
1 'polypeptide(L)'
;ETGHEQMAGLNFPHGIAQALWAGKLFHIDLNGQSGIKYDQDFRFGAGDLRQAFWLVDLLETAGWDGSRHFDFKPVRTDGIDGVWESAKNCMRNYLILKERAAAFRADPAVQEALTASRLDELARPTADDGLKALLADRTAYEDFDATAAAERSMAFEALDQLAMDHLLNVR
;
A
#
# COMPACT_ATOMS: atom_id res chain seq x y z
N GLU A 1 9.37 11.00 2.35
CA GLU A 1 10.00 10.51 1.11
C GLU A 1 10.06 8.98 1.13
N THR A 2 9.93 8.32 -0.02
CA THR A 2 9.96 6.85 -0.13
C THR A 2 11.24 6.23 0.44
N GLY A 3 12.41 6.73 0.02
CA GLY A 3 13.70 6.20 0.42
C GLY A 3 13.99 6.31 1.90
N HIS A 4 13.66 7.44 2.54
CA HIS A 4 13.95 7.70 3.94
C HIS A 4 13.36 6.65 4.90
N GLU A 5 12.09 6.29 4.73
CA GLU A 5 11.47 5.24 5.57
C GLU A 5 12.06 3.86 5.26
N GLN A 6 12.32 3.58 3.97
CA GLN A 6 12.93 2.32 3.53
C GLN A 6 14.37 2.12 4.02
N MET A 7 15.11 3.21 4.22
CA MET A 7 16.44 3.20 4.85
C MET A 7 16.40 2.76 6.32
N ALA A 8 15.26 2.92 6.99
CA ALA A 8 15.03 2.38 8.33
C ALA A 8 14.39 0.98 8.31
N GLY A 9 14.19 0.38 7.12
CA GLY A 9 13.50 -0.90 6.96
C GLY A 9 11.99 -0.82 7.25
N LEU A 10 11.41 0.39 7.24
CA LEU A 10 9.98 0.60 7.47
C LEU A 10 9.18 0.35 6.18
N ASN A 11 7.88 0.07 6.37
CA ASN A 11 6.92 -0.02 5.27
C ASN A 11 6.40 1.38 4.94
N PHE A 12 6.79 1.90 3.78
CA PHE A 12 6.44 3.26 3.37
C PHE A 12 4.92 3.45 3.17
N PRO A 13 4.18 2.57 2.45
CA PRO A 13 2.73 2.66 2.37
C PRO A 13 2.02 2.74 3.73
N HIS A 14 2.45 1.97 4.74
CA HIS A 14 1.84 2.01 6.07
C HIS A 14 2.07 3.36 6.76
N GLY A 15 3.28 3.92 6.69
CA GLY A 15 3.56 5.27 7.22
C GLY A 15 2.73 6.34 6.53
N ILE A 16 2.54 6.23 5.21
CA ILE A 16 1.68 7.13 4.43
C ILE A 16 0.21 6.98 4.81
N ALA A 17 -0.28 5.76 5.03
CA ALA A 17 -1.65 5.53 5.50
C ALA A 17 -1.90 6.20 6.87
N GLN A 18 -0.92 6.14 7.79
CA GLN A 18 -1.00 6.83 9.07
C GLN A 18 -0.98 8.36 8.91
N ALA A 19 -0.16 8.90 8.01
CA ALA A 19 -0.14 10.33 7.71
C ALA A 19 -1.47 10.82 7.10
N LEU A 20 -2.11 10.01 6.24
CA LEU A 20 -3.46 10.26 5.72
C LEU A 20 -4.50 10.24 6.84
N TRP A 21 -4.50 9.22 7.69
CA TRP A 21 -5.41 9.10 8.83
C TRP A 21 -5.32 10.32 9.76
N ALA A 22 -4.11 10.83 10.01
CA ALA A 22 -3.89 12.02 10.83
C ALA A 22 -4.24 13.34 10.13
N GLY A 23 -4.56 13.33 8.83
CA GLY A 23 -4.74 14.53 8.02
C GLY A 23 -3.45 15.35 7.89
N LYS A 24 -2.29 14.70 7.83
CA LYS A 24 -0.95 15.32 7.85
C LYS A 24 -0.08 15.02 6.63
N LEU A 25 -0.59 14.31 5.63
CA LEU A 25 0.11 14.15 4.36
C LEU A 25 -0.02 15.43 3.49
N PHE A 26 0.74 16.47 3.83
CA PHE A 26 0.71 17.77 3.13
C PHE A 26 1.47 17.77 1.80
N HIS A 27 2.50 16.93 1.70
CA HIS A 27 3.32 16.73 0.51
C HIS A 27 3.91 15.32 0.54
N ILE A 28 4.41 14.83 -0.59
CA ILE A 28 5.12 13.56 -0.67
C ILE A 28 6.27 13.65 -1.67
N ASP A 29 7.38 13.02 -1.34
CA ASP A 29 8.52 12.84 -2.24
C ASP A 29 8.62 11.37 -2.65
N LEU A 30 8.61 11.13 -3.96
CA LEU A 30 8.56 9.82 -4.59
C LEU A 30 9.90 9.47 -5.24
N ASN A 31 10.53 8.41 -4.75
CA ASN A 31 11.77 7.86 -5.30
C ASN A 31 11.88 6.36 -5.01
N GLY A 32 13.09 5.80 -5.08
CA GLY A 32 13.35 4.37 -4.93
C GLY A 32 14.59 4.09 -4.10
N GLN A 33 14.52 3.07 -3.25
CA GLN A 33 15.60 2.65 -2.36
C GLN A 33 15.68 1.12 -2.30
N SER A 34 16.88 0.56 -2.14
CA SER A 34 17.10 -0.87 -1.91
C SER A 34 17.49 -1.15 -0.46
N GLY A 35 16.54 -0.98 0.46
CA GLY A 35 16.68 -1.29 1.89
C GLY A 35 17.64 -0.37 2.66
N ILE A 36 18.23 -0.91 3.72
CA ILE A 36 19.00 -0.17 4.73
C ILE A 36 20.42 0.08 4.23
N LYS A 37 20.65 1.25 3.61
CA LYS A 37 21.95 1.71 3.12
C LYS A 37 21.93 3.23 2.95
N TYR A 38 22.98 3.79 2.35
CA TYR A 38 22.99 5.19 1.94
C TYR A 38 21.76 5.54 1.10
N ASP A 39 21.36 6.80 1.14
CA ASP A 39 20.23 7.30 0.35
C ASP A 39 20.55 7.25 -1.15
N GLN A 40 19.81 6.42 -1.89
CA GLN A 40 20.12 6.11 -3.28
C GLN A 40 19.43 7.01 -4.29
N ASP A 41 18.30 7.64 -3.90
CA ASP A 41 17.50 8.50 -4.78
C ASP A 41 17.17 7.89 -6.15
N PHE A 42 16.87 6.58 -6.22
CA PHE A 42 16.50 6.00 -7.50
C PHE A 42 15.19 6.59 -8.01
N ARG A 43 14.98 6.58 -9.34
CA ARG A 43 13.68 6.93 -9.92
C ARG A 43 12.56 6.12 -9.25
N PHE A 44 11.38 6.73 -9.09
CA PHE A 44 10.24 6.06 -8.44
C PHE A 44 9.89 4.72 -9.10
N GLY A 45 9.64 3.69 -8.28
CA GLY A 45 9.37 2.31 -8.72
C GLY A 45 10.61 1.47 -9.01
N ALA A 46 11.81 2.05 -9.03
CA ALA A 46 13.03 1.27 -8.81
C ALA A 46 13.22 1.01 -7.29
N GLY A 47 14.00 -0.01 -6.92
CA GLY A 47 14.06 -0.48 -5.53
C GLY A 47 12.91 -1.41 -5.20
N ASP A 48 12.14 -1.13 -4.15
CA ASP A 48 10.98 -1.95 -3.77
C ASP A 48 9.74 -1.66 -4.63
N LEU A 49 9.61 -2.41 -5.72
CA LEU A 49 8.51 -2.30 -6.67
C LEU A 49 7.14 -2.64 -6.05
N ARG A 50 7.09 -3.60 -5.11
CA ARG A 50 5.83 -4.01 -4.48
C ARG A 50 5.29 -2.92 -3.56
N GLN A 51 6.14 -2.29 -2.76
CA GLN A 51 5.73 -1.14 -1.96
C GLN A 51 5.34 0.06 -2.84
N ALA A 52 6.00 0.27 -3.98
CA ALA A 52 5.60 1.31 -4.92
C ALA A 52 4.18 1.06 -5.48
N PHE A 53 3.84 -0.20 -5.83
CA PHE A 53 2.48 -0.58 -6.24
C PHE A 53 1.45 -0.25 -5.15
N TRP A 54 1.69 -0.69 -3.91
CA TRP A 54 0.77 -0.45 -2.79
C TRP A 54 0.65 1.03 -2.41
N LEU A 55 1.73 1.81 -2.56
CA LEU A 55 1.68 3.26 -2.37
C LEU A 55 0.76 3.91 -3.40
N VAL A 56 0.90 3.56 -4.68
CA VAL A 56 0.06 4.15 -5.73
C VAL A 56 -1.41 3.74 -5.52
N ASP A 57 -1.68 2.47 -5.22
CA ASP A 57 -3.04 2.03 -4.84
C ASP A 57 -3.61 2.87 -3.68
N LEU A 58 -2.85 3.06 -2.60
CA LEU A 58 -3.27 3.86 -1.45
C LEU A 58 -3.55 5.33 -1.82
N LEU A 59 -2.64 6.00 -2.51
CA LEU A 59 -2.79 7.43 -2.83
C LEU A 59 -3.98 7.69 -3.75
N GLU A 60 -4.21 6.80 -4.73
CA GLU A 60 -5.33 6.93 -5.67
C GLU A 60 -6.67 6.55 -5.03
N THR A 61 -6.72 5.50 -4.21
CA THR A 61 -7.95 5.08 -3.51
C THR A 61 -8.34 6.03 -2.37
N ALA A 62 -7.37 6.66 -1.72
CA ALA A 62 -7.61 7.71 -0.72
C ALA A 62 -8.06 9.05 -1.35
N GLY A 63 -7.98 9.19 -2.68
CA GLY A 63 -8.28 10.45 -3.36
C GLY A 63 -7.35 11.59 -2.90
N TRP A 64 -6.08 11.29 -2.65
CA TRP A 64 -5.14 12.32 -2.22
C TRP A 64 -4.83 13.26 -3.39
N ASP A 65 -5.09 14.56 -3.23
CA ASP A 65 -5.00 15.56 -4.32
C ASP A 65 -3.64 16.29 -4.40
N GLY A 66 -2.68 15.93 -3.56
CA GLY A 66 -1.36 16.56 -3.53
C GLY A 66 -0.48 16.28 -4.75
N SER A 67 0.61 17.03 -4.89
CA SER A 67 1.57 16.84 -5.97
C SER A 67 2.26 15.48 -5.88
N ARG A 68 2.42 14.79 -7.02
CA ARG A 68 3.31 13.61 -7.14
C ARG A 68 4.71 14.11 -7.45
N HIS A 69 5.40 14.63 -6.43
CA HIS A 69 6.74 15.17 -6.56
C HIS A 69 7.78 14.05 -6.59
N PHE A 70 8.71 14.11 -7.54
CA PHE A 70 9.78 13.14 -7.69
C PHE A 70 11.11 13.76 -7.24
N ASP A 71 11.51 13.50 -5.99
CA ASP A 71 12.83 13.87 -5.47
C ASP A 71 13.80 12.69 -5.70
N PHE A 72 14.47 12.69 -6.85
CA PHE A 72 15.32 11.59 -7.27
C PHE A 72 16.56 12.10 -8.01
N LYS A 73 17.57 11.23 -8.18
CA LYS A 73 18.81 11.53 -8.89
C LYS A 73 18.97 10.59 -10.08
N PRO A 74 19.17 11.11 -11.31
CA PRO A 74 19.66 10.31 -12.42
C PRO A 74 20.96 9.60 -12.02
N VAL A 75 21.14 8.35 -12.43
CA VAL A 75 22.32 7.59 -12.03
C VAL A 75 23.58 8.25 -12.58
N ARG A 76 24.64 8.31 -11.76
CA ARG A 76 25.89 9.04 -12.08
C ARG A 76 26.52 8.63 -13.42
N THR A 77 26.26 7.42 -13.89
CA THR A 77 26.83 6.86 -15.12
C THR A 77 26.15 7.34 -16.40
N ASP A 78 24.95 7.94 -16.30
CA ASP A 78 24.19 8.38 -17.47
C ASP A 78 24.63 9.76 -17.98
N GLY A 79 24.46 9.97 -19.29
CA GLY A 79 24.54 11.27 -19.94
C GLY A 79 23.26 12.09 -19.80
N ILE A 80 23.22 13.27 -20.44
CA ILE A 80 22.04 14.18 -20.42
C ILE A 80 20.78 13.50 -20.98
N ASP A 81 20.94 12.60 -21.96
CA ASP A 81 19.86 11.77 -22.49
C ASP A 81 19.24 10.87 -21.40
N GLY A 82 20.07 10.22 -20.58
CA GLY A 82 19.61 9.41 -19.44
C GLY A 82 18.95 10.24 -18.33
N VAL A 83 19.34 11.50 -18.15
CA VAL A 83 18.63 12.43 -17.24
C VAL A 83 17.17 12.60 -17.66
N TRP A 84 16.91 12.90 -18.94
CA TRP A 84 15.54 13.06 -19.42
C TRP A 84 14.76 11.74 -19.44
N GLU A 85 15.42 10.64 -19.79
CA GLU A 85 14.78 9.32 -19.80
C GLU A 85 14.42 8.86 -18.39
N SER A 86 15.26 9.12 -17.38
CA SER A 86 14.94 8.79 -15.99
C SER A 86 13.80 9.64 -15.42
N ALA A 87 13.75 10.93 -15.73
CA ALA A 87 12.64 11.82 -15.34
C ALA A 87 11.31 11.36 -15.95
N LYS A 88 11.31 11.04 -17.25
CA LYS A 88 10.15 10.44 -17.94
C LYS A 88 9.71 9.13 -17.29
N ASN A 89 10.67 8.29 -16.87
CA ASN A 89 10.39 6.98 -16.31
C ASN A 89 9.87 7.02 -14.86
N CYS A 90 10.12 8.07 -14.07
CA CYS A 90 9.39 8.32 -12.82
C CYS A 90 7.87 8.39 -13.07
N MET A 91 7.46 9.26 -14.00
CA MET A 91 6.05 9.45 -14.37
C MET A 91 5.46 8.18 -15.00
N ARG A 92 6.19 7.54 -15.92
CA ARG A 92 5.76 6.30 -16.56
C ARG A 92 5.49 5.20 -15.54
N ASN A 93 6.39 5.00 -14.57
CA ASN A 93 6.22 3.99 -13.53
C ASN A 93 4.96 4.27 -12.69
N TYR A 94 4.76 5.52 -12.27
CA TYR A 94 3.55 5.89 -11.53
C TYR A 94 2.27 5.57 -12.32
N LEU A 95 2.22 5.95 -13.60
CA LEU A 95 1.05 5.73 -14.45
C LEU A 95 0.76 4.25 -14.71
N ILE A 96 1.80 3.43 -14.90
CA ILE A 96 1.64 1.97 -15.03
C ILE A 96 1.09 1.40 -13.72
N LEU A 97 1.70 1.73 -12.58
CA LEU A 97 1.24 1.23 -11.28
C LEU A 97 -0.20 1.66 -10.97
N LYS A 98 -0.58 2.89 -11.35
CA LYS A 98 -1.95 3.40 -11.22
C LYS A 98 -2.95 2.58 -12.05
N GLU A 99 -2.61 2.29 -13.30
CA GLU A 99 -3.43 1.42 -14.17
C GLU A 99 -3.63 0.04 -13.52
N ARG A 100 -2.56 -0.57 -13.01
CA ARG A 100 -2.63 -1.91 -12.40
C ARG A 100 -3.39 -1.92 -11.08
N ALA A 101 -3.21 -0.91 -10.25
CA ALA A 101 -3.96 -0.76 -9.00
C ALA A 101 -5.46 -0.59 -9.28
N ALA A 102 -5.82 0.22 -10.29
CA ALA A 102 -7.21 0.39 -10.69
C ALA A 102 -7.83 -0.93 -11.20
N ALA A 103 -7.10 -1.69 -12.03
CA ALA A 103 -7.54 -3.01 -12.49
C ALA A 103 -7.71 -4.01 -11.33
N PHE A 104 -6.76 -4.03 -10.39
CA PHE A 104 -6.84 -4.85 -9.17
C PHE A 104 -8.11 -4.55 -8.37
N ARG A 105 -8.42 -3.28 -8.10
CA ARG A 105 -9.62 -2.89 -7.33
C ARG A 105 -10.93 -3.16 -8.08
N ALA A 106 -10.92 -3.14 -9.41
CA ALA A 106 -12.09 -3.37 -10.25
C ALA A 106 -12.39 -4.86 -10.49
N ASP A 107 -11.45 -5.76 -10.22
CA ASP A 107 -11.60 -7.20 -10.48
C ASP A 107 -12.58 -7.86 -9.48
N PRO A 108 -13.67 -8.51 -9.96
CA PRO A 108 -14.61 -9.21 -9.08
C PRO A 108 -13.97 -10.29 -8.20
N ALA A 109 -12.94 -10.98 -8.69
CA ALA A 109 -12.26 -11.99 -7.88
C ALA A 109 -11.44 -11.37 -6.75
N VAL A 110 -10.88 -10.16 -6.97
CA VAL A 110 -10.22 -9.40 -5.91
C VAL A 110 -11.25 -8.93 -4.88
N GLN A 111 -12.43 -8.47 -5.31
CA GLN A 111 -13.51 -8.08 -4.40
C GLN A 111 -14.00 -9.26 -3.53
N GLU A 112 -14.13 -10.44 -4.13
CA GLU A 112 -14.42 -11.68 -3.40
C GLU A 112 -13.30 -12.00 -2.40
N ALA A 113 -12.03 -11.92 -2.82
CA ALA A 113 -10.87 -12.20 -1.97
C ALA A 113 -10.73 -11.20 -0.81
N LEU A 114 -11.05 -9.92 -1.02
CA LEU A 114 -11.06 -8.88 0.01
C LEU A 114 -12.11 -9.19 1.09
N THR A 115 -13.32 -9.56 0.66
CA THR A 115 -14.41 -9.99 1.57
C THR A 115 -14.06 -11.30 2.29
N ALA A 116 -13.50 -12.26 1.56
CA ALA A 116 -12.99 -13.51 2.14
C ALA A 116 -11.87 -13.28 3.16
N SER A 117 -11.17 -12.15 3.06
CA SER A 117 -10.13 -11.69 3.99
C SER A 117 -10.66 -10.73 5.07
N ARG A 118 -11.97 -10.48 5.12
CA ARG A 118 -12.68 -9.63 6.09
C ARG A 118 -12.15 -8.20 6.20
N LEU A 119 -11.68 -7.64 5.09
CA LEU A 119 -11.24 -6.23 5.05
C LEU A 119 -12.40 -5.26 5.26
N ASP A 120 -13.60 -5.63 4.80
CA ASP A 120 -14.84 -4.91 5.07
C ASP A 120 -15.20 -4.90 6.56
N GLU A 121 -14.88 -5.97 7.29
CA GLU A 121 -15.19 -6.05 8.71
C GLU A 121 -14.29 -5.16 9.57
N LEU A 122 -13.02 -4.98 9.19
CA LEU A 122 -12.09 -4.06 9.87
C LEU A 122 -12.55 -2.59 9.77
N ALA A 123 -13.31 -2.24 8.73
CA ALA A 123 -13.83 -0.89 8.53
C ALA A 123 -15.04 -0.56 9.41
N ARG A 124 -15.59 -1.54 10.16
CA ARG A 124 -16.74 -1.34 11.04
C ARG A 124 -16.30 -0.97 12.46
N PRO A 125 -17.05 -0.10 13.17
CA PRO A 125 -16.80 0.12 14.59
C PRO A 125 -16.90 -1.18 15.37
N THR A 126 -15.94 -1.45 16.26
CA THR A 126 -15.87 -2.71 17.02
C THR A 126 -17.01 -2.88 18.02
N ALA A 127 -17.49 -1.79 18.63
CA ALA A 127 -18.53 -1.79 19.67
C ALA A 127 -19.44 -0.57 19.51
N ASP A 128 -20.17 -0.53 18.39
CA ASP A 128 -21.07 0.60 18.05
C ASP A 128 -22.26 0.73 19.03
N ASP A 129 -22.55 -0.35 19.76
CA ASP A 129 -23.54 -0.43 20.85
C ASP A 129 -23.01 0.09 22.21
N GLY A 130 -21.71 0.41 22.28
CA GLY A 130 -21.06 1.07 23.40
C GLY A 130 -20.62 0.14 24.54
N LEU A 131 -19.77 0.68 25.42
CA LEU A 131 -19.07 -0.09 26.47
C LEU A 131 -20.00 -0.90 27.38
N LYS A 132 -21.18 -0.37 27.72
CA LYS A 132 -22.11 -1.08 28.62
C LYS A 132 -22.68 -2.34 27.97
N ALA A 133 -22.96 -2.30 26.66
CA ALA A 133 -23.45 -3.45 25.93
C ALA A 133 -22.33 -4.50 25.80
N LEU A 134 -21.13 -4.08 25.40
CA LEU A 134 -19.95 -4.94 25.32
C LEU A 134 -19.65 -5.68 26.63
N LEU A 135 -19.72 -5.00 27.78
CA LEU A 135 -19.48 -5.61 29.10
C LEU A 135 -20.58 -6.60 29.53
N ALA A 136 -21.78 -6.49 28.97
CA ALA A 136 -22.88 -7.40 29.26
C ALA A 136 -22.98 -8.56 28.26
N ASP A 137 -22.27 -8.47 27.13
CA ASP A 137 -22.29 -9.47 26.06
C ASP A 137 -21.33 -10.62 26.36
N ARG A 138 -21.91 -11.73 26.81
CA ARG A 138 -21.16 -12.96 27.06
C ARG A 138 -20.50 -13.54 25.81
N THR A 139 -21.04 -13.26 24.62
CA THR A 139 -20.48 -13.77 23.36
C THR A 139 -19.17 -13.08 22.96
N ALA A 140 -18.86 -11.95 23.60
CA ALA A 140 -17.58 -11.26 23.43
C ALA A 140 -16.46 -11.82 24.34
N TYR A 141 -16.80 -12.64 25.36
CA TYR A 141 -15.81 -13.21 26.27
C TYR A 141 -16.19 -14.60 26.82
N GLU A 142 -17.13 -14.70 27.76
CA GLU A 142 -17.40 -15.95 28.50
C GLU A 142 -17.81 -17.13 27.62
N ASP A 143 -18.61 -16.85 26.58
CA ASP A 143 -19.15 -17.82 25.66
C ASP A 143 -18.46 -17.76 24.28
N PHE A 144 -17.38 -16.97 24.14
CA PHE A 144 -16.63 -16.85 22.89
C PHE A 144 -15.73 -18.06 22.65
N ASP A 145 -15.97 -18.80 21.56
CA ASP A 145 -15.10 -19.90 21.16
C ASP A 145 -13.85 -19.38 20.41
N ALA A 146 -12.81 -19.08 21.18
CA ALA A 146 -11.52 -18.65 20.65
C ALA A 146 -10.83 -19.72 19.78
N THR A 147 -11.13 -21.01 20.00
CA THR A 147 -10.51 -22.10 19.24
C THR A 147 -11.10 -22.14 17.84
N ALA A 148 -12.42 -22.21 17.72
CA ALA A 148 -13.11 -22.14 16.43
C ALA A 148 -12.78 -20.84 15.69
N ALA A 149 -12.65 -19.71 16.41
CA ALA A 149 -12.26 -18.44 15.82
C ALA A 149 -10.85 -18.47 15.19
N ALA A 150 -9.89 -19.12 15.84
CA ALA A 150 -8.50 -19.22 15.43
C ALA A 150 -8.28 -20.18 14.24
N GLU A 151 -9.16 -21.15 14.05
CA GLU A 151 -9.11 -22.08 12.91
C GLU A 151 -9.52 -21.44 11.58
N ARG A 152 -10.12 -20.23 11.61
CA ARG A 152 -10.57 -19.52 10.40
C ARG A 152 -9.37 -19.00 9.60
N SER A 153 -9.28 -19.40 8.33
CA SER A 153 -8.28 -18.85 7.40
C SER A 153 -8.62 -17.41 7.00
N MET A 154 -7.65 -16.51 7.06
CA MET A 154 -7.77 -15.12 6.57
C MET A 154 -7.55 -14.96 5.06
N ALA A 155 -7.21 -16.03 4.34
CA ALA A 155 -7.05 -16.03 2.87
C ALA A 155 -6.06 -14.97 2.29
N PHE A 156 -5.17 -14.39 3.11
CA PHE A 156 -4.29 -13.30 2.68
C PHE A 156 -3.32 -13.69 1.56
N GLU A 157 -2.79 -14.91 1.53
CA GLU A 157 -1.91 -15.37 0.45
C GLU A 157 -2.63 -15.40 -0.90
N ALA A 158 -3.91 -15.81 -0.93
CA ALA A 158 -4.69 -15.81 -2.16
C ALA A 158 -4.96 -14.39 -2.65
N LEU A 159 -5.27 -13.47 -1.73
CA LEU A 159 -5.44 -12.05 -2.05
C LEU A 159 -4.13 -11.41 -2.55
N ASP A 160 -3.01 -11.71 -1.90
CA ASP A 160 -1.70 -11.16 -2.28
C ASP A 160 -1.24 -11.65 -3.66
N GLN A 161 -1.52 -12.92 -3.98
CA GLN A 161 -1.21 -13.47 -5.30
C GLN A 161 -2.03 -12.78 -6.40
N LEU A 162 -3.31 -12.49 -6.17
CA LEU A 162 -4.10 -11.70 -7.12
C LEU A 162 -3.49 -10.31 -7.35
N ALA A 163 -3.02 -9.65 -6.29
CA ALA A 163 -2.33 -8.37 -6.42
C ALA A 163 -1.04 -8.48 -7.24
N MET A 164 -0.27 -9.55 -7.04
CA MET A 164 0.93 -9.85 -7.83
C MET A 164 0.59 -10.08 -9.30
N ASP A 165 -0.48 -10.84 -9.60
CA ASP A 165 -0.89 -11.14 -10.96
C ASP A 165 -1.28 -9.85 -11.73
N HIS A 166 -2.01 -8.94 -11.08
CA HIS A 166 -2.33 -7.61 -11.60
C HIS A 166 -1.09 -6.74 -11.82
N LEU A 167 -0.16 -6.73 -10.86
CA LEU A 167 1.11 -6.01 -10.99
C LEU A 167 1.93 -6.53 -12.18
N LEU A 168 2.01 -7.84 -12.36
CA LEU A 168 2.77 -8.51 -13.43
C LEU A 168 2.04 -8.56 -14.78
N ASN A 169 0.79 -8.09 -14.86
CA ASN A 169 -0.05 -8.12 -16.06
C ASN A 169 -0.36 -9.53 -16.60
N VAL A 170 -0.50 -10.51 -15.71
CA VAL A 170 -0.84 -11.89 -16.10
C VAL A 170 -2.32 -12.20 -15.86
N ARG A 171 -3.13 -11.16 -15.68
CA ARG A 171 -4.56 -11.19 -15.42
C ARG A 171 -5.25 -10.00 -16.06
#